data_AF-A0A2U1XI48-F1
#
_entry.id   AF-A0A2U1XI48-F1
#
_cell.length_a   1.000
_cell.length_b   1.000
_cell.length_c   1.000
_cell.angle_alpha   90.00
_cell.angle_beta   90.00
_cell.angle_gamma   90.00
#
_symmetry.space_group_name_H-M   'P 1'
#
loop_
_entity.id
_entity.type
_entity.pdbx_description
1 polymer ?
#
loop_
_entity_poly.entity_id
_entity_poly.type
_entity_poly.pdbx_seq_one_letter_code
_entity_poly.pdbx_strand_id
1 'polypeptide(L)'
;MPLLSLLLNLLWLVTGGIWMALGWVLAAVLMALSIIGLPWARSALTIAHYTLLPFGQTAVRRDEFRGREDMGTGALGFIGNIVWFVLAGWWLALGHLVAAVGLAITIIGLPFAWAHLKLALLALWPVGTEIVPSDGVERRVTGRI
;
A
#
# COMPACT_ATOMS: atom_id res chain seq x y z
N MET A 1 11.00 -11.76 9.73
CA MET A 1 10.18 -10.67 10.30
C MET A 1 10.53 -10.53 11.78
N PRO A 2 10.83 -9.33 12.29
CA PRO A 2 11.04 -9.10 13.72
C PRO A 2 9.79 -9.45 14.55
N LEU A 3 9.98 -9.90 15.79
CA LEU A 3 8.87 -10.24 16.71
C LEU A 3 7.89 -9.07 16.90
N LEU A 4 8.41 -7.84 17.00
CA LEU A 4 7.60 -6.63 17.12
C LEU A 4 6.64 -6.45 15.94
N SER A 5 7.10 -6.66 14.71
CA SER A 5 6.25 -6.53 13.51
C SER A 5 5.13 -7.57 13.51
N LEU A 6 5.39 -8.79 14.00
CA LEU A 6 4.39 -9.83 14.12
C LEU A 6 3.30 -9.45 15.13
N LEU A 7 3.69 -8.94 16.30
CA LEU A 7 2.73 -8.48 17.32
C LEU A 7 1.87 -7.31 16.82
N LEU A 8 2.49 -6.33 16.16
CA LEU A 8 1.76 -5.19 15.58
C LEU A 8 0.82 -5.62 14.46
N ASN A 9 1.23 -6.56 13.60
CA ASN A 9 0.37 -7.11 12.55
C ASN A 9 -0.84 -7.87 13.15
N LEU A 10 -0.63 -8.65 14.21
CA LEU A 10 -1.73 -9.37 14.87
C LEU A 10 -2.74 -8.39 15.48
N LEU A 11 -2.27 -7.37 16.20
CA LEU A 11 -3.14 -6.34 16.79
C LEU A 11 -3.85 -5.52 15.70
N TRP A 12 -3.16 -5.20 14.61
CA TRP A 12 -3.73 -4.50 13.45
C TRP A 12 -4.86 -5.28 12.79
N LEU A 13 -4.68 -6.59 12.56
CA LEU A 13 -5.72 -7.43 11.95
C LEU A 13 -7.02 -7.40 12.75
N VAL A 14 -6.91 -7.47 14.09
CA VAL A 14 -8.07 -7.46 14.99
C VAL A 14 -8.72 -6.08 15.09
N THR A 15 -7.92 -5.01 15.09
CA THR A 15 -8.44 -3.63 15.28
C THR A 15 -9.06 -3.02 14.03
N GLY A 16 -8.69 -3.45 12.83
CA GLY A 16 -9.27 -2.90 11.60
C GLY A 16 -8.62 -3.32 10.29
N GLY A 17 -7.46 -3.98 10.33
CA GLY A 17 -6.70 -4.38 9.15
C GLY A 17 -7.46 -5.30 8.20
N ILE A 18 -8.25 -6.25 8.74
CA ILE A 18 -9.07 -7.15 7.92
C ILE A 18 -10.11 -6.35 7.14
N TRP A 19 -10.84 -5.45 7.81
CA TRP A 19 -11.87 -4.63 7.17
C TRP A 19 -11.29 -3.72 6.08
N MET A 20 -10.12 -3.15 6.34
CA MET A 20 -9.43 -2.31 5.35
C MET A 20 -8.95 -3.13 4.14
N ALA A 21 -8.38 -4.31 4.38
CA ALA A 21 -7.96 -5.20 3.29
C ALA A 21 -9.17 -5.64 2.45
N LEU A 22 -10.30 -5.97 3.08
CA LEU A 22 -11.55 -6.26 2.38
C LEU A 22 -12.06 -5.07 1.56
N GLY A 23 -11.93 -3.84 2.05
CA GLY A 23 -12.24 -2.63 1.29
C GLY A 23 -11.41 -2.52 0.01
N TRP A 24 -10.11 -2.81 0.07
CA TRP A 24 -9.24 -2.83 -1.11
C TRP A 24 -9.52 -4.01 -2.05
N VAL A 25 -9.89 -5.19 -1.52
CA VAL A 25 -10.36 -6.31 -2.36
C VAL A 25 -11.65 -5.94 -3.09
N LEU A 26 -12.60 -5.33 -2.40
CA LEU A 26 -13.84 -4.86 -3.00
C LEU A 26 -13.55 -3.82 -4.10
N ALA A 27 -12.67 -2.86 -3.85
CA ALA A 27 -12.23 -1.89 -4.86
C ALA A 27 -11.59 -2.59 -6.08
N ALA A 28 -10.75 -3.61 -5.87
CA ALA A 28 -10.17 -4.39 -6.94
C ALA A 28 -11.24 -5.14 -7.77
N VAL A 29 -12.25 -5.72 -7.12
CA VAL A 29 -13.37 -6.40 -7.79
C VAL A 29 -14.19 -5.40 -8.61
N LEU A 30 -14.55 -4.24 -8.03
CA LEU A 30 -15.29 -3.19 -8.75
C LEU A 30 -14.52 -2.68 -9.97
N MET A 31 -13.21 -2.49 -9.82
CA MET A 31 -12.34 -2.12 -10.92
C MET A 31 -12.30 -3.18 -12.02
N ALA A 32 -12.19 -4.45 -11.65
CA ALA A 32 -12.21 -5.55 -12.61
C ALA A 32 -13.55 -5.62 -13.37
N LEU A 33 -14.67 -5.40 -12.68
CA LEU A 33 -16.02 -5.41 -13.28
C LEU A 33 -16.27 -4.21 -14.19
N SER A 34 -15.73 -3.03 -13.87
CA SER A 34 -15.96 -1.82 -14.65
C SER A 34 -15.30 -1.82 -16.03
N ILE A 35 -14.41 -2.79 -16.33
CA ILE A 35 -13.54 -2.88 -17.52
C ILE A 35 -12.54 -1.71 -17.63
N ILE A 36 -13.01 -0.47 -17.50
CA ILE A 36 -12.20 0.75 -17.48
C ILE A 36 -11.22 0.73 -16.31
N GLY A 37 -11.65 0.25 -15.13
CA GLY A 37 -10.80 0.15 -13.94
C GLY A 37 -9.80 -1.02 -13.96
N LEU A 38 -9.90 -1.93 -14.93
CA LEU A 38 -9.09 -3.15 -15.01
C LEU A 38 -7.57 -2.90 -14.88
N PRO A 39 -6.97 -1.83 -15.45
CA PRO A 39 -5.54 -1.55 -15.29
C PRO A 39 -5.08 -1.39 -13.83
N TRP A 40 -5.95 -0.93 -12.93
CA TRP A 40 -5.63 -0.66 -11.51
C TRP A 40 -6.06 -1.79 -10.56
N ALA A 41 -6.84 -2.77 -11.03
CA ALA A 41 -7.31 -3.88 -10.20
C ALA A 41 -6.14 -4.63 -9.52
N ARG A 42 -5.06 -4.89 -10.26
CA ARG A 42 -3.84 -5.52 -9.71
C ARG A 42 -3.19 -4.67 -8.62
N SER A 43 -3.14 -3.35 -8.83
CA SER A 43 -2.58 -2.43 -7.85
C SER A 43 -3.41 -2.42 -6.56
N ALA A 44 -4.75 -2.38 -6.64
CA ALA A 44 -5.59 -2.50 -5.45
C ALA A 44 -5.43 -3.85 -4.73
N LEU A 45 -5.28 -4.97 -5.43
CA LEU A 45 -4.97 -6.26 -4.79
C LEU A 45 -3.60 -6.23 -4.07
N THR A 46 -2.62 -5.53 -4.64
CA THR A 46 -1.31 -5.35 -4.01
C THR A 46 -1.44 -4.56 -2.71
N ILE A 47 -2.27 -3.51 -2.71
CA ILE A 47 -2.56 -2.71 -1.50
C ILE A 47 -3.37 -3.53 -0.49
N ALA A 48 -4.35 -4.32 -0.93
CA ALA A 48 -5.11 -5.21 -0.06
C ALA A 48 -4.18 -6.19 0.68
N HIS A 49 -3.25 -6.81 -0.05
CA HIS A 49 -2.27 -7.72 0.53
C HIS A 49 -1.35 -7.01 1.53
N TYR A 50 -0.84 -5.83 1.16
CA TYR A 50 -0.03 -5.01 2.06
C TYR A 50 -0.80 -4.60 3.33
N THR A 51 -2.08 -4.28 3.17
CA THR A 51 -2.98 -3.89 4.27
C THR A 51 -3.18 -5.02 5.27
N LEU A 52 -3.09 -6.29 4.88
CA LEU A 52 -3.19 -7.40 5.85
C LEU A 52 -2.03 -7.38 6.86
N LEU A 53 -0.81 -7.13 6.38
CA LEU A 53 0.42 -7.23 7.18
C LEU A 53 1.37 -6.05 6.88
N PRO A 54 1.01 -4.81 7.26
CA PRO A 54 1.77 -3.63 6.85
C PRO A 54 3.12 -3.46 7.57
N PHE A 55 3.31 -4.11 8.72
CA PHE A 55 4.52 -4.00 9.53
C PHE A 55 5.60 -4.99 9.06
N GLY A 56 6.85 -4.50 8.95
CA GLY A 56 7.98 -5.26 8.41
C GLY A 56 8.04 -5.28 6.86
N GLN A 57 7.15 -4.54 6.22
CA GLN A 57 7.03 -4.41 4.77
C GLN A 57 7.24 -2.93 4.37
N THR A 58 7.78 -2.71 3.18
CA THR A 58 7.95 -1.38 2.58
C THR A 58 7.53 -1.38 1.13
N ALA A 59 6.93 -0.27 0.71
CA ALA A 59 6.61 0.00 -0.68
C ALA A 59 7.83 0.61 -1.37
N VAL A 60 8.23 0.04 -2.50
CA VAL A 60 9.36 0.52 -3.31
C VAL A 60 8.95 0.60 -4.78
N ARG A 61 9.67 1.43 -5.55
CA ARG A 61 9.51 1.46 -7.01
C ARG A 61 9.99 0.13 -7.60
N ARG A 62 9.11 -0.51 -8.38
CA ARG A 62 9.31 -1.87 -8.88
C ARG A 62 10.45 -1.98 -9.88
N ASP A 63 10.64 -0.97 -10.71
CA ASP A 63 11.74 -0.86 -11.67
C ASP A 63 13.09 -0.80 -10.97
N GLU A 64 13.19 0.04 -9.94
CA GLU A 64 14.40 0.16 -9.11
C GLU A 64 14.69 -1.13 -8.35
N PHE A 65 13.67 -1.78 -7.78
CA PHE A 65 13.85 -3.02 -7.02
C PHE A 65 14.14 -4.23 -7.91
N ARG A 66 13.46 -4.38 -9.06
CA ARG A 66 13.66 -5.53 -9.97
C ARG A 66 14.81 -5.31 -10.95
N GLY A 67 15.32 -4.09 -11.10
CA GLY A 67 16.35 -3.75 -12.08
C GLY A 67 15.87 -3.81 -13.53
N ARG A 68 14.56 -3.74 -13.76
CA ARG A 68 13.94 -3.78 -15.10
C ARG A 68 12.69 -2.93 -15.15
N GLU A 69 12.53 -2.16 -16.21
CA GLU A 69 11.31 -1.40 -16.46
C GLU A 69 10.20 -2.28 -17.04
N ASP A 70 8.95 -1.91 -16.77
CA ASP A 70 7.77 -2.46 -17.42
C ASP A 70 6.73 -1.37 -17.71
N MET A 71 5.62 -1.75 -18.37
CA MET A 71 4.58 -0.80 -18.78
C MET A 71 4.02 0.04 -17.61
N GLY A 72 4.01 -0.51 -16.39
CA GLY A 72 3.50 0.17 -15.21
C GLY A 72 4.52 1.03 -14.48
N THR A 73 5.82 0.95 -14.79
CA THR A 73 6.85 1.78 -14.15
C THR A 73 7.30 2.96 -15.01
N GLY A 74 7.00 2.94 -16.32
CA GLY A 74 7.31 4.02 -17.26
C GLY A 74 6.16 5.04 -17.44
N ALA A 75 6.16 5.74 -18.58
CA ALA A 75 5.23 6.84 -18.87
C ALA A 75 3.74 6.44 -18.81
N LEU A 76 3.38 5.24 -19.26
CA LEU A 76 2.00 4.75 -19.19
C LEU A 76 1.54 4.55 -17.74
N GLY A 77 2.41 4.03 -16.87
CA GLY A 77 2.16 3.93 -15.44
C GLY A 77 1.95 5.30 -14.78
N PHE A 78 2.77 6.29 -15.17
CA PHE A 78 2.61 7.66 -14.70
C PHE A 78 1.27 8.28 -15.11
N ILE A 79 0.88 8.14 -16.38
CA ILE A 79 -0.44 8.60 -16.87
C ILE A 79 -1.57 7.88 -16.11
N GLY A 80 -1.44 6.57 -15.91
CA GLY A 80 -2.40 5.79 -15.13
C GLY A 80 -2.52 6.29 -13.68
N ASN A 81 -1.42 6.67 -13.06
CA ASN A 81 -1.39 7.26 -11.73
C ASN A 81 -2.09 8.64 -11.69
N ILE A 82 -1.96 9.47 -12.73
CA ILE A 82 -2.69 10.75 -12.81
C ILE A 82 -4.20 10.51 -12.90
N VAL A 83 -4.64 9.65 -13.81
CA VAL A 83 -6.07 9.32 -13.98
C VAL A 83 -6.63 8.75 -12.68
N TRP A 84 -5.90 7.84 -12.04
CA TRP A 84 -6.26 7.31 -10.74
C TRP A 84 -6.36 8.38 -9.67
N PHE A 85 -5.37 9.25 -9.54
CA PHE A 85 -5.35 10.28 -8.51
C PHE A 85 -6.60 11.16 -8.59
N VAL A 86 -7.01 11.57 -9.80
CA VAL A 86 -8.19 12.40 -10.03
C VAL A 86 -9.50 11.67 -9.69
N LEU A 87 -9.62 10.39 -10.06
CA LEU A 87 -10.86 9.62 -9.90
C LEU A 87 -11.03 8.98 -8.52
N ALA A 88 -9.94 8.47 -7.95
CA ALA A 88 -9.96 7.54 -6.81
C ALA A 88 -8.93 7.88 -5.72
N GLY A 89 -7.70 8.21 -6.11
CA GLY A 89 -6.55 8.20 -5.20
C GLY A 89 -6.63 9.21 -4.06
N TRP A 90 -7.05 10.45 -4.33
CA TRP A 90 -7.00 11.52 -3.31
C TRP A 90 -7.99 11.32 -2.16
N TRP A 91 -9.21 10.86 -2.43
CA TRP A 91 -10.21 10.65 -1.39
C TRP A 91 -9.95 9.36 -0.60
N LEU A 92 -9.39 8.31 -1.22
CA LEU A 92 -8.89 7.13 -0.51
C LEU A 92 -7.74 7.51 0.44
N ALA A 93 -6.79 8.32 -0.05
CA ALA A 93 -5.69 8.82 0.77
C ALA A 93 -6.19 9.70 1.93
N LEU A 94 -7.20 10.54 1.68
CA LEU A 94 -7.85 11.35 2.71
C LEU A 94 -8.53 10.46 3.77
N GLY A 95 -9.24 9.40 3.37
CA GLY A 95 -9.84 8.44 4.30
C GLY A 95 -8.79 7.80 5.22
N HIS A 96 -7.65 7.40 4.65
CA HIS A 96 -6.52 6.91 5.44
C HIS A 96 -5.93 7.99 6.36
N LEU A 97 -5.80 9.22 5.90
CA LEU A 97 -5.29 10.33 6.70
C LEU A 97 -6.20 10.63 7.91
N VAL A 98 -7.52 10.67 7.70
CA VAL A 98 -8.51 10.87 8.78
C VAL A 98 -8.41 9.74 9.81
N ALA A 99 -8.33 8.48 9.36
CA ALA A 99 -8.14 7.35 10.25
C ALA A 99 -6.80 7.42 11.01
N ALA A 100 -5.72 7.84 10.35
CA ALA A 100 -4.42 8.04 10.99
C ALA A 100 -4.49 9.10 12.10
N VAL A 101 -5.14 10.24 11.84
CA VAL A 101 -5.33 11.29 12.85
C VAL A 101 -6.16 10.78 14.02
N GLY A 102 -7.27 10.09 13.76
CA GLY A 102 -8.11 9.49 14.80
C GLY A 102 -7.34 8.53 15.71
N LEU A 103 -6.52 7.67 15.12
CA LEU A 103 -5.65 6.74 15.87
C LEU A 103 -4.53 7.47 16.62
N ALA A 104 -3.93 8.51 16.03
CA ALA A 104 -2.86 9.27 16.64
C ALA A 104 -3.30 10.01 17.91
N ILE A 105 -4.55 10.48 17.98
CA ILE A 105 -5.13 11.13 19.17
C ILE A 105 -5.07 10.21 20.41
N THR A 106 -5.21 8.89 20.22
CA THR A 106 -5.17 7.93 21.34
C THR A 106 -3.77 7.69 21.90
N ILE A 107 -2.71 8.18 21.24
CA ILE A 107 -1.28 7.93 21.49
C ILE A 107 -0.89 6.44 21.32
N ILE A 108 -1.64 5.52 21.93
CA ILE A 108 -1.48 4.06 21.80
C ILE A 108 -1.64 3.62 20.34
N GLY A 109 -2.51 4.31 19.58
CA GLY A 109 -2.74 4.03 18.16
C GLY A 109 -1.66 4.52 17.19
N LEU A 110 -0.60 5.20 17.65
CA LEU A 110 0.46 5.74 16.79
C LEU A 110 1.08 4.72 15.83
N PRO A 111 1.36 3.46 16.21
CA PRO A 111 1.85 2.44 15.27
C PRO A 111 0.88 2.19 14.11
N PHE A 112 -0.43 2.21 14.37
CA PHE A 112 -1.47 2.00 13.37
C PHE A 112 -1.72 3.25 12.52
N ALA A 113 -1.62 4.44 13.12
CA ALA A 113 -1.62 5.69 12.39
C ALA A 113 -0.51 5.70 11.33
N TRP A 114 0.68 5.20 11.68
CA TRP A 114 1.79 5.04 10.74
C TRP A 114 1.47 4.09 9.59
N ALA A 115 0.80 2.96 9.84
CA ALA A 115 0.34 2.06 8.79
C ALA A 115 -0.66 2.76 7.84
N HIS A 116 -1.59 3.54 8.38
CA HIS A 116 -2.52 4.33 7.59
C HIS A 116 -1.82 5.40 6.74
N LEU A 117 -0.80 6.09 7.25
CA LEU A 117 -0.03 7.06 6.46
C LEU A 117 0.68 6.40 5.28
N LYS A 118 1.27 5.21 5.47
CA LYS A 118 1.86 4.44 4.37
C LYS A 118 0.81 4.04 3.32
N LEU A 119 -0.36 3.59 3.77
CA LEU A 119 -1.47 3.26 2.89
C LEU A 119 -2.00 4.50 2.16
N ALA A 120 -2.03 5.67 2.80
CA ALA A 120 -2.42 6.93 2.17
C ALA A 120 -1.49 7.28 1.01
N LEU A 121 -0.17 7.22 1.23
CA LEU A 121 0.81 7.48 0.18
C LEU A 121 0.70 6.47 -0.96
N LEU A 122 0.51 5.20 -0.63
CA LEU A 122 0.34 4.13 -1.62
C LEU A 122 -0.97 4.29 -2.42
N ALA A 123 -2.03 4.77 -1.78
CA ALA A 123 -3.32 5.05 -2.42
C ALA A 123 -3.26 6.21 -3.41
N LEU A 124 -2.35 7.17 -3.24
CA LEU A 124 -2.16 8.28 -4.18
C LEU A 124 -1.57 7.80 -5.51
N TRP A 125 -0.56 6.93 -5.45
CA TRP A 125 0.20 6.46 -6.62
C TRP A 125 0.46 4.96 -6.56
N PRO A 126 -0.56 4.13 -6.87
CA PRO A 126 -0.48 2.69 -6.63
C PRO A 126 0.17 1.91 -7.79
N VAL A 127 0.36 2.54 -8.95
CA VAL A 127 0.93 1.89 -10.14
C VAL A 127 2.46 1.98 -10.10
N GLY A 128 3.13 0.88 -10.46
CA GLY A 128 4.60 0.80 -10.49
C GLY A 128 5.24 0.46 -9.15
N THR A 129 4.44 0.19 -8.13
CA THR A 129 4.92 -0.16 -6.78
C THR A 129 5.02 -1.66 -6.57
N GLU A 130 5.99 -2.09 -5.77
CA GLU A 130 6.10 -3.43 -5.24
C GLU A 130 6.28 -3.38 -3.72
N ILE A 131 5.71 -4.37 -3.04
CA ILE A 131 5.77 -4.50 -1.58
C ILE A 131 6.80 -5.56 -1.26
N VAL A 132 7.81 -5.19 -0.49
CA VAL A 132 8.95 -6.06 -0.17
C VAL A 132 9.23 -6.04 1.33
N PRO A 133 9.83 -7.12 1.87
CA PRO A 133 10.35 -7.11 3.22
C PRO A 133 11.36 -5.97 3.42
N SER A 134 11.23 -5.21 4.51
CA SER A 134 12.10 -4.04 4.77
C SER A 134 13.58 -4.41 4.89
N ASP A 135 13.90 -5.60 5.41
CA ASP A 135 15.25 -6.15 5.50
C ASP A 135 15.84 -6.54 4.14
N GLY A 136 15.00 -6.82 3.15
CA GLY A 136 15.43 -7.06 1.77
C GLY A 136 15.94 -5.79 1.08
N VAL A 137 15.38 -4.63 1.43
CA VAL A 137 15.83 -3.32 0.93
C VAL A 137 17.17 -2.95 1.55
N GLU A 138 17.30 -3.09 2.87
CA GLU A 138 18.54 -2.78 3.59
C GLU A 138 19.73 -3.60 3.06
N ARG A 139 19.51 -4.90 2.77
CA ARG A 139 20.54 -5.77 2.18
C ARG A 139 21.03 -5.28 0.83
N ARG A 140 20.13 -4.83 -0.05
CA ARG A 140 20.52 -4.27 -1.35
C ARG A 140 21.28 -2.95 -1.24
N VAL A 141 20.84 -2.06 -0.35
CA VAL A 141 21.51 -0.77 -0.14
C VAL A 141 22.91 -0.95 0.47
N THR A 142 23.06 -1.90 1.41
CA THR A 142 24.32 -2.10 2.15
C THR A 142 25.29 -3.06 1.44
N GLY A 143 24.90 -3.65 0.31
CA GLY A 143 25.73 -4.61 -0.43
C GLY A 143 26.05 -5.90 0.35
N ARG A 144 25.27 -6.20 1.41
CA ARG A 144 25.41 -7.46 2.16
C ARG A 144 24.65 -8.55 1.41
N ILE A 145 25.38 -9.28 0.57
CA ILE A 145 24.93 -10.48 -0.16
C ILE A 145 25.16 -11.70 0.72
#